data_AF-A0A2H6AUY6-F1
#
_entry.id   AF-A0A2H6AUY6-F1
#
_cell.length_a   1.000
_cell.length_b   1.000
_cell.length_c   1.000
_cell.angle_alpha   90.00
_cell.angle_beta   90.00
_cell.angle_gamma   90.00
#
_symmetry.space_group_name_H-M   'P 1'
#
loop_
_entity.id
_entity.type
_entity.pdbx_description
1 polymer ?
#
loop_
_entity_poly.entity_id
_entity_poly.type
_entity_poly.pdbx_seq_one_letter_code
_entity_poly.pdbx_strand_id
1 'polypeptide(L)'
;MSGIATQEPVRPRFPPGALVRVRAWDPPGHVRTPFYTRGHVGEIVQVIGPMPNPEEMAYGRTDRPPVVVYRVRFSRRELWPEDPDPHPDTVVVDLCEHWLEPAEEGAR
;
A
#
# COMPACT_ATOMS: atom_id res chain seq x y z
N MET A 1 -16.34 1.11 -36.21
CA MET A 1 -15.98 2.16 -35.22
C MET A 1 -16.00 1.50 -33.86
N SER A 2 -14.83 1.09 -33.34
CA SER A 2 -14.75 0.40 -32.05
C SER A 2 -14.94 1.45 -30.95
N GLY A 3 -16.00 1.31 -30.16
CA GLY A 3 -16.26 2.19 -29.02
C GLY A 3 -15.14 2.03 -28.01
N ILE A 4 -14.41 3.11 -27.74
CA ILE A 4 -13.45 3.15 -26.64
C ILE A 4 -14.32 3.15 -25.38
N ALA A 5 -14.47 1.99 -24.75
CA ALA A 5 -15.07 1.90 -23.43
C ALA A 5 -14.26 2.81 -22.51
N THR A 6 -14.89 3.89 -22.05
CA THR A 6 -14.27 4.81 -21.09
C THR A 6 -14.16 4.03 -19.79
N GLN A 7 -12.95 3.59 -19.45
CA GLN A 7 -12.68 2.88 -18.21
C GLN A 7 -13.08 3.81 -17.06
N GLU A 8 -13.89 3.31 -16.10
CA GLU A 8 -14.27 4.13 -14.94
C GLU A 8 -13.01 4.64 -14.23
N PRO A 9 -13.00 5.91 -13.78
CA PRO A 9 -11.84 6.46 -13.09
C PRO A 9 -11.58 5.67 -11.82
N VAL A 10 -10.37 5.12 -11.68
CA VAL A 10 -9.95 4.43 -10.45
C VAL A 10 -9.93 5.44 -9.32
N ARG A 11 -10.83 5.25 -8.33
CA ARG A 11 -10.97 6.14 -7.19
C ARG A 11 -10.15 5.62 -6.01
N PRO A 12 -9.30 6.45 -5.37
CA PRO A 12 -8.59 6.07 -4.16
C PRO A 12 -9.57 5.71 -3.04
N ARG A 13 -9.37 4.55 -2.41
CA ARG A 13 -10.10 4.10 -1.23
C ARG A 13 -9.74 4.87 0.05
N PHE A 14 -8.49 5.32 0.18
CA PHE A 14 -7.99 5.93 1.42
C PHE A 14 -7.57 7.39 1.20
N PRO A 15 -8.09 8.36 1.98
CA PRO A 15 -7.59 9.74 1.93
C PRO A 15 -6.25 9.88 2.67
N PRO A 16 -5.46 10.94 2.40
CA PRO A 16 -4.34 11.32 3.26
C PRO A 16 -4.78 11.49 4.72
N GLY A 17 -3.94 11.06 5.67
CA GLY A 17 -4.23 11.00 7.09
C GLY A 17 -4.94 9.70 7.55
N ALA A 18 -5.44 8.87 6.63
CA ALA A 18 -6.04 7.59 7.00
C ALA A 18 -4.99 6.63 7.56
N LEU A 19 -5.35 5.95 8.66
CA LEU A 19 -4.58 4.82 9.16
C LEU A 19 -4.95 3.55 8.39
N VAL A 20 -3.93 2.84 7.93
CA VAL A 20 -4.06 1.60 7.17
C VAL A 20 -3.18 0.52 7.77
N ARG A 21 -3.65 -0.72 7.74
CA ARG A 21 -2.82 -1.89 8.02
C ARG A 21 -2.37 -2.49 6.71
N VAL A 22 -1.09 -2.83 6.61
CA VAL A 22 -0.61 -3.65 5.51
C VAL A 22 -1.01 -5.09 5.79
N ARG A 23 -1.65 -5.76 4.84
CA ARG A 23 -2.06 -7.15 5.00
C ARG A 23 -0.85 -8.04 5.29
N ALA A 24 -0.99 -8.96 6.23
CA ALA A 24 0.04 -9.95 6.60
C ALA A 24 0.12 -11.13 5.60
N TRP A 25 -0.18 -10.88 4.32
CA TRP A 25 -0.21 -11.92 3.31
C TRP A 25 1.20 -12.39 2.93
N ASP A 26 1.30 -13.64 2.50
CA ASP A 26 2.49 -14.19 1.86
C ASP A 26 2.14 -14.95 0.59
N PRO A 27 1.66 -14.26 -0.46
CA PRO A 27 1.29 -14.90 -1.70
C PRO A 27 2.57 -15.27 -2.49
N PRO A 28 2.55 -16.37 -3.25
CA PRO A 28 3.67 -16.71 -4.13
C PRO A 28 3.78 -15.69 -5.27
N GLY A 29 4.99 -15.54 -5.81
CA GLY A 29 5.25 -14.75 -7.01
C GLY A 29 5.91 -13.40 -6.75
N HIS A 30 5.83 -12.50 -7.73
CA HIS A 30 6.44 -11.18 -7.63
C HIS A 30 5.58 -10.25 -6.77
N VAL A 31 6.11 -9.83 -5.62
CA VAL A 31 5.47 -8.89 -4.69
C VAL A 31 6.43 -7.75 -4.39
N ARG A 32 5.91 -6.51 -4.42
CA ARG A 32 6.67 -5.30 -4.08
C ARG A 32 6.43 -4.79 -2.66
N THR A 33 5.45 -5.34 -1.96
CA THR A 33 5.16 -5.02 -0.55
C THR A 33 6.20 -5.66 0.37
N PRO A 34 7.08 -4.87 1.02
CA PRO A 34 8.17 -5.40 1.82
C PRO A 34 7.69 -6.14 3.06
N PHE A 35 8.33 -7.27 3.37
CA PHE A 35 7.96 -8.10 4.52
C PHE A 35 7.91 -7.33 5.84
N TYR A 36 8.86 -6.44 6.10
CA TYR A 36 8.92 -5.67 7.33
C TYR A 36 7.73 -4.72 7.53
N THR A 37 6.94 -4.43 6.48
CA THR A 37 5.72 -3.61 6.60
C THR A 37 4.47 -4.45 6.82
N ARG A 38 4.50 -5.74 6.51
CA ARG A 38 3.31 -6.60 6.51
C ARG A 38 2.80 -6.82 7.93
N GLY A 39 1.50 -6.66 8.13
CA GLY A 39 0.87 -6.72 9.45
C GLY A 39 0.94 -5.42 10.24
N HIS A 40 1.73 -4.43 9.82
CA HIS A 40 1.92 -3.17 10.56
C HIS A 40 0.97 -2.06 10.13
N VAL A 41 0.74 -1.10 11.04
CA VAL A 41 -0.10 0.08 10.79
C VAL A 41 0.75 1.25 10.33
N GLY A 42 0.35 1.87 9.23
CA GLY A 42 0.94 3.11 8.73
C GLY A 42 -0.14 4.17 8.47
N GLU A 43 0.31 5.38 8.15
CA GLU A 43 -0.54 6.50 7.78
C GLU A 43 -0.34 6.83 6.30
N ILE A 44 -1.45 7.02 5.56
CA ILE A 44 -1.40 7.54 4.19
C ILE A 44 -0.92 8.99 4.24
N VAL A 45 0.26 9.28 3.70
CA VAL A 45 0.73 10.68 3.58
C VAL A 45 0.37 11.29 2.23
N GLN A 46 0.26 10.47 1.19
CA GLN A 46 -0.05 10.94 -0.16
C GLN A 46 -0.70 9.83 -0.99
N VAL A 47 -1.70 10.21 -1.78
CA VAL A 47 -2.18 9.38 -2.90
C VAL A 47 -1.28 9.65 -4.10
N ILE A 48 -0.54 8.64 -4.57
CA ILE A 48 0.27 8.75 -5.79
C ILE A 48 -0.63 8.66 -7.02
N GLY A 49 -1.64 7.78 -6.96
CA GLY A 49 -2.63 7.61 -8.03
C GLY A 49 -2.55 6.24 -8.70
N PRO A 50 -3.32 6.02 -9.78
CA PRO A 50 -3.34 4.75 -10.50
C PRO A 50 -2.02 4.49 -11.21
N MET A 51 -1.40 3.34 -10.95
CA MET A 51 -0.18 2.86 -11.60
C MET A 51 -0.39 1.43 -12.12
N PRO A 52 0.35 0.98 -13.15
CA PRO A 52 0.35 -0.41 -13.56
C PRO A 52 0.68 -1.35 -12.37
N ASN A 53 -0.04 -2.46 -12.23
CA ASN A 53 0.20 -3.41 -11.14
C ASN A 53 1.56 -4.12 -11.36
N PRO A 54 2.57 -3.92 -10.50
CA PRO A 54 3.88 -4.55 -10.67
C PRO A 54 3.81 -6.09 -10.60
N GLU A 55 2.85 -6.64 -9.86
CA GLU A 55 2.66 -8.10 -9.72
C GLU A 55 2.20 -8.72 -11.05
N GLU A 56 1.35 -8.03 -11.81
CA GLU A 56 0.90 -8.47 -13.15
C GLU A 56 1.97 -8.18 -14.22
N MET A 57 2.65 -7.03 -14.13
CA MET A 57 3.73 -6.66 -15.05
C MET A 57 4.89 -7.66 -15.03
N ALA A 58 5.20 -8.24 -13.87
CA ALA A 58 6.24 -9.26 -13.74
C ALA A 58 6.00 -10.50 -14.62
N TYR A 59 4.74 -10.74 -15.00
CA TYR A 59 4.33 -11.84 -15.88
C TYR A 59 3.90 -11.37 -17.28
N GLY A 60 4.25 -10.13 -17.66
CA GLY A 60 3.94 -9.59 -18.99
C GLY A 60 2.47 -9.24 -19.22
N ARG A 61 1.65 -9.18 -18.17
CA ARG A 61 0.21 -8.87 -18.26
C ARG A 61 0.00 -7.36 -18.08
N THR A 62 -0.01 -6.63 -19.19
CA THR A 62 -0.07 -5.17 -19.21
C THR A 62 -1.47 -4.61 -19.54
N ASP A 63 -2.42 -5.49 -19.85
CA ASP A 63 -3.82 -5.18 -20.15
C ASP A 63 -4.73 -5.17 -18.91
N ARG A 64 -4.14 -5.26 -17.72
CA ARG A 64 -4.85 -5.27 -16.44
C ARG A 64 -5.19 -3.85 -15.98
N PRO A 65 -6.31 -3.66 -15.26
CA PRO A 65 -6.61 -2.37 -14.64
C PRO A 65 -5.46 -1.89 -13.73
N PRO A 66 -5.16 -0.59 -13.72
CA PRO A 66 -4.16 -0.04 -12.81
C PRO A 66 -4.64 -0.15 -11.35
N VAL A 67 -3.69 -0.14 -10.42
CA VAL A 67 -3.93 -0.14 -8.98
C VAL A 67 -3.54 1.23 -8.41
N VAL A 68 -4.30 1.74 -7.44
CA VAL A 68 -3.90 2.98 -6.74
C VAL A 68 -2.67 2.69 -5.90
N VAL A 69 -1.66 3.55 -6.00
CA VAL A 69 -0.48 3.52 -5.15
C VAL A 69 -0.57 4.66 -4.13
N TYR A 70 -0.19 4.33 -2.89
CA TYR A 70 -0.14 5.25 -1.77
C TYR A 70 1.27 5.36 -1.25
N ARG A 71 1.66 6.56 -0.83
CA ARG A 71 2.81 6.72 0.04
C ARG A 71 2.36 6.56 1.48
N VAL A 72 2.93 5.59 2.17
CA VAL A 72 2.57 5.22 3.54
C VAL A 72 3.77 5.47 4.45
N ARG A 73 3.53 6.17 5.55
CA ARG A 73 4.51 6.46 6.58
C ARG A 73 4.29 5.53 7.77
N PHE A 74 5.35 4.88 8.21
CA PHE A 74 5.38 4.04 9.40
C PHE A 74 6.30 4.69 10.43
N SER A 75 5.93 4.60 11.71
CA SER A 75 6.89 4.89 12.77
C SER A 75 7.91 3.75 12.85
N ARG A 76 9.16 4.06 13.16
CA ARG A 76 10.17 3.02 13.40
C ARG A 76 9.76 2.06 14.52
N ARG A 77 9.14 2.57 15.59
CA ARG A 77 8.65 1.76 16.72
C ARG A 77 7.56 0.76 16.32
N GLU A 78 6.75 1.11 15.32
CA GLU A 78 5.76 0.17 14.78
C GLU A 78 6.45 -0.99 14.08
N LEU A 79 7.43 -0.70 13.21
CA LEU A 79 8.12 -1.73 12.40
C LEU A 79 9.13 -2.56 13.21
N TRP A 80 9.77 -1.93 14.20
CA TRP A 80 10.80 -2.53 15.03
C TRP A 80 10.61 -2.10 16.50
N PRO A 81 9.67 -2.73 17.23
CA PRO A 81 9.35 -2.35 18.61
C PRO A 81 10.49 -2.61 19.61
N GLU A 82 11.40 -3.53 19.28
CA GLU A 82 12.56 -3.90 20.11
C GLU A 82 13.77 -2.96 19.90
N ASP A 83 13.65 -1.97 19.02
CA ASP A 83 14.74 -1.05 18.75
C ASP A 83 14.94 -0.07 19.93
N PRO A 84 16.13 -0.07 20.58
CA PRO A 84 16.35 0.69 21.81
C PRO A 84 16.59 2.19 21.59
N ASP A 85 16.75 2.64 20.36
CA ASP A 85 17.05 4.05 20.10
C ASP A 85 15.82 4.95 20.40
N PRO A 86 15.97 5.94 21.29
CA PRO A 86 14.85 6.77 21.72
C PRO A 86 14.40 7.79 20.66
N HIS A 87 15.19 8.04 19.61
CA HIS A 87 14.88 9.09 18.65
C HIS A 87 13.73 8.68 17.71
N PRO A 88 12.72 9.55 17.52
CA PRO A 88 11.64 9.28 16.59
C PRO A 88 12.18 9.32 15.16
N ASP A 89 11.98 8.23 14.43
CA ASP A 89 12.26 8.13 13.00
C ASP A 89 11.10 7.45 12.28
N THR A 90 11.04 7.61 10.96
CA THR A 90 9.96 7.09 10.12
C THR A 90 10.49 6.43 8.87
N VAL A 91 9.81 5.36 8.46
CA VAL A 91 10.03 4.72 7.16
C VAL A 91 8.86 5.08 6.25
N VAL A 92 9.16 5.45 5.02
CA VAL A 92 8.16 5.82 4.02
C VAL A 92 8.24 4.85 2.85
N VAL A 93 7.12 4.22 2.52
CA VAL A 93 7.03 3.16 1.51
C VAL A 93 5.85 3.43 0.58
N ASP A 94 6.06 3.25 -0.72
CA ASP A 94 4.97 3.32 -1.69
C ASP A 94 4.33 1.92 -1.83
N LEU A 95 3.03 1.80 -1.52
CA LEU A 95 2.29 0.54 -1.42
C LEU A 95 1.04 0.55 -2.32
N CYS A 96 0.73 -0.58 -2.95
CA CYS A 96 -0.48 -0.73 -3.76
C CYS A 96 -1.72 -0.91 -2.88
N GLU A 97 -2.86 -0.35 -3.30
CA GLU A 97 -4.13 -0.34 -2.56
C GLU A 97 -4.60 -1.71 -2.08
N HIS A 98 -4.40 -2.76 -2.90
CA HIS A 98 -4.86 -4.10 -2.57
C HIS A 98 -4.13 -4.72 -1.36
N TRP A 99 -2.94 -4.22 -1.03
CA TRP A 99 -2.19 -4.60 0.18
C TRP A 99 -2.65 -3.88 1.44
N LEU A 100 -3.55 -2.90 1.33
CA LEU A 100 -3.98 -2.06 2.44
C LEU A 100 -5.41 -2.39 2.85
N GLU A 101 -5.64 -2.38 4.15
CA GLU A 101 -6.96 -2.41 4.76
C GLU A 101 -7.08 -1.29 5.80
N PRO A 102 -8.30 -0.80 6.11
CA PRO A 102 -8.48 0.16 7.18
C PRO A 102 -7.86 -0.40 8.47
N ALA A 103 -7.02 0.38 9.13
CA ALA A 103 -6.67 0.06 10.50
C ALA A 103 -7.91 0.39 11.33
N GLU A 104 -8.65 -0.62 11.78
CA GLU A 104 -9.68 -0.39 12.80
C GLU A 104 -8.99 0.26 14.03
N GLU A 105 -9.62 1.28 14.61
CA GLU A 105 -9.29 1.76 15.95
C GLU A 105 -9.63 0.62 16.93
N GLY A 106 -8.70 -0.33 17.05
CA GLY A 106 -8.76 -1.38 18.06
C GLY A 106 -8.67 -0.72 19.42
N ALA A 107 -9.73 -0.90 20.21
CA ALA A 107 -9.86 -0.50 21.60
C ALA A 107 -8.53 -0.64 22.37
N ARG A 108 -8.13 0.45 23.03
CA ARG A 108 -7.10 0.48 24.05
C ARG A 108 -7.35 -0.56 25.14
#